data_AF-A0A4R6SGQ6-F1
#
_entry.id   AF-A0A4R6SGQ6-F1
#
_cell.length_a   1.000
_cell.length_b   1.000
_cell.length_c   1.000
_cell.angle_alpha   90.00
_cell.angle_beta   90.00
_cell.angle_gamma   90.00
#
_symmetry.space_group_name_H-M   'P 1'
#
loop_
_entity.id
_entity.type
_entity.pdbx_description
1 polymer ?
#
loop_
_entity_poly.entity_id
_entity_poly.type
_entity_poly.pdbx_seq_one_letter_code
_entity_poly.pdbx_strand_id
1 'polypeptide(L)'
;MAVAVVLTGLLAGCSSDEKPATGLLAMLGKVKATPQSRMSVEYGDLDRQRELAEAAPDRTRSLLGTGLGNLAQYSIPIKDGVGLDLLGMHKAIRVGVPPQWAGLVEGDYDVDAVNKRLADRGVHRDSGDDDSTNWSSGGDDELRVDGPMAGVVPLNEFTKLRTAKGSFAYAPNQDLGWVTDPGDDTLADDPALQDLADCLGDVLSAHIMAVGPSKLMVASGVRATTPKDATEVICAEPGADLAVQLQQRAISQLADGQTTRQQPWSEILPGAKVDIAGKASTCVRITLPTPAGKLIGTTAALRADDLAELFAA
;
A
#
# COMPACT_ATOMS: atom_id res chain seq x y z
N MET A 1 -15.88 -2.45 -71.08
CA MET A 1 -15.20 -1.59 -70.08
C MET A 1 -15.64 -2.05 -68.70
N ALA A 2 -14.78 -2.79 -67.99
CA ALA A 2 -15.08 -3.29 -66.65
C ALA A 2 -14.38 -2.37 -65.64
N VAL A 3 -15.15 -1.76 -64.76
CA VAL A 3 -14.66 -0.88 -63.69
C VAL A 3 -14.38 -1.75 -62.47
N ALA A 4 -13.09 -1.92 -62.15
CA ALA A 4 -12.64 -2.57 -60.93
C ALA A 4 -12.65 -1.56 -59.77
N VAL A 5 -13.54 -1.76 -58.81
CA VAL A 5 -13.59 -1.00 -57.56
C VAL A 5 -12.62 -1.66 -56.58
N VAL A 6 -11.49 -1.01 -56.32
CA VAL A 6 -10.53 -1.41 -55.29
C VAL A 6 -11.03 -0.88 -53.95
N LEU A 7 -11.59 -1.76 -53.13
CA LEU A 7 -11.97 -1.47 -51.75
C LEU A 7 -10.69 -1.48 -50.88
N THR A 8 -10.16 -0.29 -50.58
CA THR A 8 -9.03 -0.13 -49.66
C THR A 8 -9.54 -0.22 -48.23
N GLY A 9 -9.40 -1.39 -47.60
CA GLY A 9 -9.72 -1.59 -46.20
C GLY A 9 -8.73 -0.86 -45.30
N LEU A 10 -9.18 0.24 -44.68
CA LEU A 10 -8.49 0.89 -43.56
C LEU A 10 -8.58 -0.03 -42.34
N LEU A 11 -7.52 -0.81 -42.10
CA LEU A 11 -7.27 -1.46 -40.82
C LEU A 11 -6.89 -0.37 -39.82
N ALA A 12 -7.88 0.24 -39.18
CA ALA A 12 -7.67 1.00 -37.96
C ALA A 12 -7.23 0.02 -36.87
N GLY A 13 -5.92 -0.17 -36.72
CA GLY A 13 -5.35 -0.88 -35.58
C GLY A 13 -5.62 -0.05 -34.33
N CYS A 14 -6.67 -0.41 -33.60
CA CYS A 14 -6.87 0.00 -32.22
C CYS A 14 -5.69 -0.57 -31.41
N SER A 15 -4.57 0.14 -31.38
CA SER A 15 -3.57 -0.05 -30.35
C SER A 15 -4.21 0.44 -29.07
N SER A 16 -4.79 -0.49 -28.31
CA SER A 16 -5.17 -0.23 -26.94
C SER A 16 -3.88 0.17 -26.22
N ASP A 17 -3.68 1.47 -26.04
CA ASP A 17 -2.64 2.03 -25.17
C ASP A 17 -2.95 1.58 -23.73
N GLU A 18 -2.64 0.33 -23.42
CA GLU A 18 -2.62 -0.15 -22.05
C GLU A 18 -1.53 0.62 -21.34
N LYS A 19 -1.95 1.63 -20.56
CA LYS A 19 -1.05 2.33 -19.65
C LYS A 19 -0.39 1.26 -18.77
N PRO A 20 0.94 1.30 -18.60
CA PRO A 20 1.62 0.41 -17.67
C PRO A 20 0.95 0.47 -16.30
N ALA A 21 0.70 -0.70 -15.70
CA ALA A 21 0.14 -0.77 -14.35
C ALA A 21 1.01 0.06 -13.39
N THR A 22 0.37 0.85 -12.52
CA THR A 22 1.08 1.59 -11.48
C THR A 22 1.78 0.63 -10.52
N GLY A 23 2.77 1.11 -9.77
CA GLY A 23 3.47 0.28 -8.78
C GLY A 23 2.51 -0.35 -7.76
N LEU A 24 1.51 0.41 -7.29
CA LEU A 24 0.45 -0.07 -6.39
C LEU A 24 -0.38 -1.18 -7.03
N LEU A 25 -0.91 -0.95 -8.24
CA LEU A 25 -1.77 -1.95 -8.90
C LEU A 25 -1.01 -3.24 -9.20
N ALA A 26 0.27 -3.14 -9.58
CA ALA A 26 1.14 -4.30 -9.76
C ALA A 26 1.36 -5.08 -8.44
N MET A 27 1.48 -4.41 -7.30
CA MET A 27 1.58 -5.09 -6.00
C MET A 27 0.26 -5.70 -5.54
N LEU A 28 -0.89 -5.07 -5.82
CA LEU A 28 -2.21 -5.66 -5.57
C LEU A 28 -2.39 -6.98 -6.33
N GLY A 29 -1.84 -7.08 -7.55
CA GLY A 29 -1.84 -8.30 -8.36
C GLY A 29 -0.98 -9.45 -7.79
N LYS A 30 -0.17 -9.19 -6.75
CA LYS A 30 0.64 -10.20 -6.06
C LYS A 30 -0.01 -10.69 -4.78
N VAL A 31 -1.21 -10.20 -4.47
CA VAL A 31 -1.93 -10.53 -3.25
C VAL A 31 -3.24 -11.21 -3.59
N LYS A 32 -3.46 -12.39 -3.03
CA LYS A 32 -4.72 -13.11 -3.10
C LYS A 32 -5.86 -12.29 -2.53
N ALA A 33 -6.98 -12.27 -3.25
CA ALA A 33 -8.17 -11.60 -2.79
C ALA A 33 -8.94 -12.46 -1.77
N THR A 34 -8.90 -12.09 -0.50
CA THR A 34 -9.70 -12.73 0.57
C THR A 34 -10.55 -11.68 1.28
N PRO A 35 -11.57 -12.06 2.08
CA PRO A 35 -12.28 -11.10 2.91
C PRO A 35 -11.34 -10.30 3.82
N GLN A 36 -10.28 -10.93 4.32
CA GLN A 36 -9.29 -10.33 5.21
C GLN A 36 -8.31 -9.42 4.48
N SER A 37 -7.72 -9.85 3.36
CA SER A 37 -6.74 -9.04 2.62
C SER A 37 -7.35 -7.76 2.03
N ARG A 38 -8.66 -7.76 1.77
CA ARG A 38 -9.44 -6.57 1.34
C ARG A 38 -9.64 -5.52 2.44
N MET A 39 -9.48 -5.88 3.72
CA MET A 39 -9.83 -4.97 4.82
C MET A 39 -8.92 -3.75 4.91
N SER A 40 -7.62 -3.94 4.63
CA SER A 40 -6.64 -2.86 4.59
C SER A 40 -5.46 -3.25 3.71
N VAL A 41 -4.92 -2.28 2.99
CA VAL A 41 -3.70 -2.41 2.18
C VAL A 41 -2.79 -1.23 2.48
N GLU A 42 -1.55 -1.49 2.86
CA GLU A 42 -0.49 -0.50 2.97
C GLU A 42 0.56 -0.80 1.90
N TYR A 43 0.95 0.19 1.11
CA TYR A 43 1.90 0.05 0.00
C TYR A 43 3.01 1.09 0.11
N GLY A 44 4.23 0.70 -0.26
CA GLY A 44 5.34 1.61 -0.46
C GLY A 44 6.23 1.26 -1.63
N ASP A 45 6.57 2.26 -2.41
CA ASP A 45 7.72 2.26 -3.31
C ASP A 45 8.94 2.74 -2.51
N LEU A 46 9.66 1.79 -1.93
CA LEU A 46 10.73 2.05 -0.98
C LEU A 46 11.94 2.72 -1.66
N ASP A 47 12.22 2.39 -2.93
CA ASP A 47 13.24 3.08 -3.73
C ASP A 47 12.92 4.58 -3.83
N ARG A 48 11.71 4.93 -4.29
CA ARG A 48 11.29 6.34 -4.43
C ARG A 48 11.18 7.05 -3.08
N GLN A 49 10.77 6.36 -2.01
CA GLN A 49 10.78 6.92 -0.66
C GLN A 49 12.19 7.30 -0.21
N ARG A 50 13.19 6.43 -0.45
CA ARG A 50 14.60 6.71 -0.12
C ARG A 50 15.14 7.88 -0.93
N GLU A 51 14.94 7.89 -2.25
CA GLU A 51 15.37 9.01 -3.11
C GLU A 51 14.78 10.35 -2.64
N LEU A 52 13.49 10.36 -2.30
CA LEU A 52 12.83 11.56 -1.78
C LEU A 52 13.39 11.97 -0.42
N ALA A 53 13.72 11.00 0.44
CA ALA A 53 14.29 11.24 1.76
C ALA A 53 15.74 11.72 1.75
N GLU A 54 16.54 11.28 0.79
CA GLU A 54 17.88 11.85 0.57
C GLU A 54 17.77 13.33 0.15
N ALA A 55 16.78 13.66 -0.68
CA ALA A 55 16.58 15.03 -1.18
C ALA A 55 15.98 15.99 -0.13
N ALA A 56 15.15 15.50 0.81
CA ALA A 56 14.50 16.33 1.83
C ALA A 56 14.17 15.55 3.13
N PRO A 57 15.19 15.14 3.90
CA PRO A 57 15.02 14.19 5.01
C PRO A 57 14.04 14.67 6.09
N ASP A 58 14.07 15.96 6.42
CA ASP A 58 13.18 16.54 7.44
C ASP A 58 11.71 16.54 7.00
N ARG A 59 11.44 16.52 5.68
CA ARG A 59 10.08 16.59 5.15
C ARG A 59 9.47 15.21 4.92
N THR A 60 10.27 14.17 4.71
CA THR A 60 9.79 12.86 4.25
C THR A 60 9.89 11.78 5.32
N ARG A 61 10.39 12.08 6.51
CA ARG A 61 10.56 11.09 7.59
C ARG A 61 9.30 10.26 7.86
N SER A 62 8.11 10.84 7.71
CA SER A 62 6.82 10.16 7.87
C SER A 62 6.51 9.10 6.80
N LEU A 63 7.15 9.18 5.63
CA LEU A 63 6.94 8.27 4.52
C LEU A 63 7.87 7.06 4.55
N LEU A 64 9.02 7.18 5.22
CA LEU A 64 10.07 6.18 5.12
C LEU A 64 9.60 4.85 5.71
N GLY A 65 9.52 3.84 4.85
CA GLY A 65 9.08 2.50 5.24
C GLY A 65 7.57 2.31 5.26
N THR A 66 6.77 3.24 4.71
CA THR A 66 5.35 2.92 4.43
C THR A 66 5.28 1.65 3.58
N GLY A 67 4.34 0.77 3.89
CA GLY A 67 4.19 -0.57 3.32
C GLY A 67 4.81 -1.66 4.20
N LEU A 68 5.74 -1.31 5.09
CA LEU A 68 6.31 -2.22 6.09
C LEU A 68 5.54 -2.18 7.42
N GLY A 69 4.62 -1.23 7.58
CA GLY A 69 3.91 -0.97 8.83
C GLY A 69 4.87 -0.76 10.00
N ASN A 70 4.60 -1.47 11.10
CA ASN A 70 5.44 -1.38 12.30
C ASN A 70 6.87 -1.91 12.12
N LEU A 71 7.21 -2.62 11.03
CA LEU A 71 8.57 -3.11 10.85
C LEU A 71 9.56 -2.00 10.46
N ALA A 72 9.08 -0.88 9.91
CA ALA A 72 9.95 0.24 9.53
C ALA A 72 10.80 0.75 10.71
N GLN A 73 10.19 0.88 11.90
CA GLN A 73 10.87 1.30 13.14
C GLN A 73 11.83 0.24 13.72
N TYR A 74 11.75 -1.02 13.27
CA TYR A 74 12.66 -2.11 13.65
C TYR A 74 13.66 -2.47 12.55
N SER A 75 13.76 -1.67 11.49
CA SER A 75 14.65 -1.94 10.35
C SER A 75 16.12 -2.18 10.76
N ILE A 76 16.65 -1.41 11.71
CA ILE A 76 18.02 -1.61 12.23
C ILE A 76 18.15 -2.94 12.98
N PRO A 77 17.34 -3.23 14.03
CA PRO A 77 17.34 -4.54 14.68
C PRO A 77 17.15 -5.73 13.72
N ILE A 78 16.29 -5.60 12.71
CA ILE A 78 16.07 -6.63 11.68
C ILE A 78 17.33 -6.84 10.85
N LYS A 79 17.95 -5.76 10.37
CA LYS A 79 19.21 -5.84 9.62
C LYS A 79 20.32 -6.48 10.46
N ASP A 80 20.48 -6.06 11.70
CA ASP A 80 21.52 -6.59 12.59
C ASP A 80 21.26 -8.04 13.01
N GLY A 81 20.00 -8.39 13.28
CA GLY A 81 19.63 -9.71 13.79
C GLY A 81 19.46 -10.78 12.72
N VAL A 82 18.84 -10.46 11.59
CA VAL A 82 18.57 -11.44 10.51
C VAL A 82 19.27 -11.12 9.20
N GLY A 83 20.02 -10.02 9.10
CA GLY A 83 20.80 -9.69 7.91
C GLY A 83 19.97 -9.11 6.77
N LEU A 84 18.74 -8.68 7.06
CA LEU A 84 17.78 -8.21 6.06
C LEU A 84 17.59 -6.68 6.19
N ASP A 85 17.98 -5.94 5.16
CA ASP A 85 17.74 -4.49 5.10
C ASP A 85 16.38 -4.20 4.47
N LEU A 86 15.31 -4.21 5.27
CA LEU A 86 13.95 -3.97 4.77
C LEU A 86 13.80 -2.60 4.11
N LEU A 87 14.47 -1.57 4.65
CA LEU A 87 14.40 -0.23 4.07
C LEU A 87 15.20 -0.11 2.79
N GLY A 88 16.11 -1.03 2.49
CA GLY A 88 16.88 -1.10 1.23
C GLY A 88 16.18 -1.85 0.09
N MET A 89 15.00 -2.43 0.33
CA MET A 89 14.21 -3.14 -0.67
C MET A 89 13.53 -2.19 -1.66
N HIS A 90 12.95 -2.71 -2.75
CA HIS A 90 12.31 -1.89 -3.79
C HIS A 90 10.88 -1.50 -3.46
N LYS A 91 10.05 -2.48 -3.07
CA LYS A 91 8.62 -2.29 -2.82
C LYS A 91 8.16 -3.09 -1.62
N ALA A 92 7.13 -2.61 -0.95
CA ALA A 92 6.46 -3.34 0.13
C ALA A 92 4.94 -3.24 -0.02
N ILE A 93 4.26 -4.32 0.32
CA ILE A 93 2.83 -4.34 0.54
C ILE A 93 2.51 -5.11 1.82
N ARG A 94 1.58 -4.58 2.61
CA ARG A 94 1.01 -5.25 3.77
C ARG A 94 -0.50 -5.24 3.65
N VAL A 95 -1.13 -6.38 3.88
CA VAL A 95 -2.58 -6.55 3.74
C VAL A 95 -3.22 -7.17 4.96
N GLY A 96 -4.49 -6.83 5.18
CA GLY A 96 -5.28 -7.28 6.33
C GLY A 96 -5.09 -6.42 7.57
N VAL A 97 -5.69 -6.86 8.67
CA VAL A 97 -5.69 -6.15 9.96
C VAL A 97 -5.37 -7.11 11.09
N PRO A 98 -4.72 -6.66 12.18
CA PRO A 98 -4.47 -7.52 13.34
C PRO A 98 -5.73 -8.26 13.83
N PRO A 99 -5.60 -9.54 14.21
CA PRO A 99 -4.37 -10.35 14.22
C PRO A 99 -4.02 -11.00 12.86
N GLN A 100 -4.86 -10.83 11.83
CA GLN A 100 -4.77 -11.52 10.54
C GLN A 100 -4.25 -10.59 9.43
N TRP A 101 -2.93 -10.52 9.28
CA TRP A 101 -2.30 -9.75 8.21
C TRP A 101 -1.07 -10.47 7.65
N ALA A 102 -0.62 -10.07 6.47
CA ALA A 102 0.61 -10.57 5.85
C ALA A 102 1.31 -9.42 5.13
N GLY A 103 2.63 -9.49 5.03
CA GLY A 103 3.46 -8.55 4.29
C GLY A 103 4.33 -9.26 3.26
N LEU A 104 4.57 -8.57 2.15
CA LEU A 104 5.48 -8.96 1.08
C LEU A 104 6.38 -7.76 0.78
N VAL A 105 7.67 -8.02 0.74
CA VAL A 105 8.68 -7.03 0.35
C VAL A 105 9.44 -7.59 -0.84
N GLU A 106 9.64 -6.76 -1.86
CA GLU A 106 10.36 -7.11 -3.08
C GLU A 106 11.68 -6.37 -3.13
N GLY A 107 12.75 -7.10 -3.42
CA GLY A 107 14.09 -6.53 -3.54
C GLY A 107 15.18 -7.57 -3.46
N ASP A 108 16.38 -7.12 -3.82
CA ASP A 108 17.57 -7.95 -3.78
C ASP A 108 18.13 -8.03 -2.36
N TYR A 109 18.44 -9.25 -1.91
CA TYR A 109 19.15 -9.51 -0.66
C TYR A 109 19.86 -10.86 -0.74
N ASP A 110 20.78 -11.09 0.21
CA ASP A 110 21.49 -12.35 0.35
C ASP A 110 20.60 -13.37 1.07
N VAL A 111 19.85 -14.15 0.30
CA VAL A 111 18.94 -15.20 0.80
C VAL A 111 19.67 -16.20 1.69
N ASP A 112 20.88 -16.60 1.32
CA ASP A 112 21.67 -17.59 2.07
C ASP A 112 22.15 -17.02 3.41
N ALA A 113 22.58 -15.76 3.44
CA ALA A 113 22.96 -15.09 4.68
C ALA A 113 21.77 -14.91 5.62
N VAL A 114 20.59 -14.55 5.10
CA VAL A 114 19.36 -14.45 5.90
C VAL A 114 18.96 -15.82 6.45
N ASN A 115 18.90 -16.84 5.60
CA ASN A 115 18.60 -18.22 6.00
C ASN A 115 19.54 -18.74 7.07
N LYS A 116 20.84 -18.46 6.92
CA LYS A 116 21.84 -18.81 7.93
C LYS A 116 21.56 -18.12 9.27
N ARG A 117 21.25 -16.82 9.27
CA ARG A 117 20.95 -16.09 10.52
C ARG A 117 19.65 -16.55 11.17
N LEU A 118 18.62 -16.88 10.39
CA LEU A 118 17.39 -17.47 10.92
C LEU A 118 17.68 -18.81 11.62
N ALA A 119 18.45 -19.69 10.98
CA ALA A 119 18.86 -20.95 11.57
C ALA A 119 19.73 -20.77 12.84
N ASP A 120 20.71 -19.86 12.81
CA ASP A 120 21.59 -19.57 13.95
C ASP A 120 20.80 -19.01 15.16
N ARG A 121 19.63 -18.41 14.94
CA ARG A 121 18.71 -17.94 16.00
C ARG A 121 17.73 -19.02 16.49
N GLY A 122 17.76 -20.23 15.92
CA GLY A 122 16.87 -21.32 16.29
C GLY A 122 15.46 -21.18 15.74
N VAL A 123 15.27 -20.42 14.65
CA VAL A 123 14.01 -20.41 13.91
C VAL A 123 13.85 -21.75 13.20
N HIS A 124 12.67 -22.35 13.31
CA HIS A 124 12.41 -23.64 12.70
C HIS A 124 12.24 -23.48 11.18
N ARG A 125 12.90 -24.36 10.42
CA ARG A 125 12.69 -24.48 8.98
C ARG A 125 11.56 -25.48 8.75
N ASP A 126 10.42 -25.02 8.23
CA ASP A 126 9.24 -25.87 8.05
C ASP A 126 9.34 -26.68 6.75
N SER A 127 9.34 -25.95 5.62
CA SER A 127 9.27 -26.49 4.26
C SER A 127 9.89 -25.49 3.28
N GLY A 128 10.11 -25.90 2.04
CA GLY A 128 10.65 -25.04 0.99
C GLY A 128 10.76 -25.82 -0.32
N ASP A 129 10.90 -25.09 -1.41
CA ASP A 129 11.30 -25.62 -2.70
C ASP A 129 12.75 -25.20 -2.99
N ASP A 130 13.26 -25.46 -4.19
CA ASP A 130 14.63 -25.11 -4.56
C ASP A 130 14.87 -23.58 -4.58
N ASP A 131 13.80 -22.78 -4.68
CA ASP A 131 13.85 -21.32 -4.85
C ASP A 131 13.41 -20.53 -3.60
N SER A 132 12.97 -21.22 -2.55
CA SER A 132 12.40 -20.59 -1.36
C SER A 132 12.52 -21.43 -0.10
N THR A 133 12.45 -20.78 1.06
CA THR A 133 12.39 -21.46 2.35
C THR A 133 11.37 -20.79 3.26
N ASN A 134 10.47 -21.59 3.82
CA ASN A 134 9.50 -21.20 4.83
C ASN A 134 10.08 -21.47 6.23
N TRP A 135 9.86 -20.52 7.13
CA TRP A 135 10.36 -20.55 8.49
C TRP A 135 9.24 -20.24 9.49
N SER A 136 9.30 -20.88 10.65
CA SER A 136 8.44 -20.62 11.80
C SER A 136 9.26 -20.31 13.07
N SER A 137 8.99 -19.20 13.75
CA SER A 137 9.61 -18.88 15.05
C SER A 137 8.74 -19.23 16.27
N GLY A 138 7.49 -19.64 16.05
CA GLY A 138 6.52 -19.98 17.10
C GLY A 138 5.26 -20.64 16.54
N GLY A 139 4.36 -21.04 17.43
CA GLY A 139 3.02 -21.49 17.06
C GLY A 139 2.13 -20.34 16.57
N ASP A 140 1.01 -20.69 15.95
CA ASP A 140 0.02 -19.71 15.52
C ASP A 140 -0.60 -19.02 16.76
N ASP A 141 -0.71 -17.68 16.72
CA ASP A 141 -1.21 -16.83 17.82
C ASP A 141 -0.35 -16.84 19.11
N GLU A 142 0.88 -17.37 19.05
CA GLU A 142 1.78 -17.41 20.20
C GLU A 142 2.55 -16.09 20.37
N LEU A 143 2.34 -15.40 21.49
CA LEU A 143 3.16 -14.24 21.88
C LEU A 143 4.40 -14.71 22.65
N ARG A 144 5.58 -14.63 22.02
CA ARG A 144 6.86 -15.03 22.62
C ARG A 144 7.79 -13.83 22.79
N VAL A 145 7.88 -13.32 24.01
CA VAL A 145 8.77 -12.18 24.35
C VAL A 145 10.25 -12.58 24.47
N ASP A 146 10.52 -13.89 24.62
CA ASP A 146 11.84 -14.49 24.81
C ASP A 146 12.19 -15.53 23.72
N GLY A 147 11.46 -15.51 22.60
CA GLY A 147 11.64 -16.45 21.49
C GLY A 147 12.84 -16.13 20.58
N PRO A 148 13.05 -16.94 19.52
CA PRO A 148 14.10 -16.73 18.52
C PRO A 148 14.15 -15.32 17.91
N MET A 149 13.02 -14.60 17.94
CA MET A 149 12.87 -13.25 17.39
C MET A 149 13.00 -12.12 18.41
N ALA A 150 13.25 -12.43 19.69
CA ALA A 150 13.44 -11.43 20.74
C ALA A 150 14.52 -10.40 20.34
N GLY A 151 14.21 -9.12 20.49
CA GLY A 151 15.10 -8.01 20.14
C GLY A 151 15.24 -7.72 18.64
N VAL A 152 14.55 -8.44 17.75
CA VAL A 152 14.52 -8.18 16.30
C VAL A 152 13.20 -7.57 15.86
N VAL A 153 12.09 -8.15 16.29
CA VAL A 153 10.73 -7.58 16.14
C VAL A 153 10.08 -7.52 17.52
N PRO A 154 9.11 -6.63 17.76
CA PRO A 154 8.58 -6.40 19.10
C PRO A 154 7.69 -7.53 19.60
N LEU A 155 6.95 -8.20 18.71
CA LEU A 155 5.97 -9.22 19.05
C LEU A 155 6.11 -10.40 18.08
N ASN A 156 5.00 -10.82 17.48
CA ASN A 156 4.88 -11.98 16.64
C ASN A 156 5.03 -11.65 15.15
N GLU A 157 5.44 -10.45 14.75
CA GLU A 157 5.45 -10.06 13.32
C GLU A 157 6.20 -11.02 12.39
N PHE A 158 7.19 -11.75 12.92
CA PHE A 158 8.05 -12.72 12.23
C PHE A 158 7.79 -14.18 12.63
N THR A 159 6.59 -14.52 13.11
CA THR A 159 6.26 -15.93 13.40
C THR A 159 6.34 -16.79 12.16
N LYS A 160 5.78 -16.34 11.02
CA LYS A 160 5.86 -17.02 9.72
C LYS A 160 6.68 -16.16 8.78
N LEU A 161 7.70 -16.75 8.16
CA LEU A 161 8.56 -16.08 7.19
C LEU A 161 8.72 -16.94 5.94
N ARG A 162 8.90 -16.30 4.79
CA ARG A 162 9.37 -16.94 3.56
C ARG A 162 10.48 -16.11 2.97
N THR A 163 11.63 -16.73 2.79
CA THR A 163 12.76 -16.17 2.04
C THR A 163 12.75 -16.76 0.63
N ALA A 164 12.84 -15.92 -0.39
CA ALA A 164 13.01 -16.31 -1.78
C ALA A 164 13.88 -15.28 -2.51
N LYS A 165 14.42 -15.64 -3.68
CA LYS A 165 15.16 -14.67 -4.49
C LYS A 165 14.22 -13.55 -4.95
N GLY A 166 14.58 -12.31 -4.63
CA GLY A 166 13.82 -11.11 -5.02
C GLY A 166 12.61 -10.80 -4.12
N SER A 167 12.29 -11.64 -3.13
CA SER A 167 11.18 -11.37 -2.22
C SER A 167 11.34 -11.96 -0.82
N PHE A 168 10.71 -11.29 0.14
CA PHE A 168 10.61 -11.72 1.53
C PHE A 168 9.17 -11.53 2.00
N ALA A 169 8.54 -12.59 2.46
CA ALA A 169 7.18 -12.53 3.01
C ALA A 169 7.18 -12.82 4.51
N TYR A 170 6.25 -12.21 5.23
CA TYR A 170 6.14 -12.33 6.68
C TYR A 170 4.69 -12.19 7.15
N ALA A 171 4.35 -12.88 8.23
CA ALA A 171 3.05 -12.79 8.87
C ALA A 171 3.14 -13.19 10.34
N PRO A 172 2.25 -12.65 11.20
CA PRO A 172 2.24 -13.02 12.60
C PRO A 172 1.63 -14.38 12.88
N ASN A 173 0.51 -14.72 12.26
CA ASN A 173 -0.24 -15.93 12.59
C ASN A 173 -0.94 -16.53 11.35
N GLN A 174 -0.66 -16.00 10.16
CA GLN A 174 -1.34 -16.37 8.91
C GLN A 174 -0.47 -17.24 8.02
N ASP A 175 -1.13 -18.08 7.23
CA ASP A 175 -0.51 -18.68 6.05
C ASP A 175 -0.04 -17.56 5.11
N LEU A 176 1.23 -17.64 4.69
CA LEU A 176 1.82 -16.68 3.77
C LEU A 176 1.23 -16.77 2.35
N GLY A 177 0.42 -17.79 2.06
CA GLY A 177 -0.24 -18.01 0.78
C GLY A 177 -0.98 -16.80 0.22
N TRP A 178 -1.46 -15.87 1.07
CA TRP A 178 -2.05 -14.62 0.57
C TRP A 178 -1.10 -13.77 -0.26
N VAL A 179 0.20 -13.83 0.03
CA VAL A 179 1.21 -12.97 -0.61
C VAL A 179 2.32 -13.77 -1.29
N THR A 180 2.24 -15.11 -1.24
CA THR A 180 3.22 -16.02 -1.88
C THR A 180 2.58 -16.94 -2.91
N ASP A 181 1.26 -17.10 -2.89
CA ASP A 181 0.48 -17.88 -3.86
C ASP A 181 -0.85 -17.17 -4.17
N PRO A 182 -0.80 -16.05 -4.90
CA PRO A 182 -1.98 -15.21 -5.15
C PRO A 182 -3.08 -15.94 -5.94
N GLY A 183 -2.72 -16.94 -6.75
CA GLY A 183 -3.64 -17.61 -7.68
C GLY A 183 -4.20 -16.65 -8.74
N ASP A 184 -5.39 -16.98 -9.26
CA ASP A 184 -6.04 -16.21 -10.34
C ASP A 184 -6.97 -15.07 -9.84
N ASP A 185 -7.30 -15.03 -8.54
CA ASP A 185 -8.17 -14.01 -7.93
C ASP A 185 -7.34 -13.13 -6.99
N THR A 186 -6.94 -11.96 -7.48
CA THR A 186 -6.02 -11.06 -6.80
C THR A 186 -6.72 -9.76 -6.36
N LEU A 187 -6.09 -9.00 -5.47
CA LEU A 187 -6.63 -7.69 -5.09
C LEU A 187 -6.67 -6.69 -6.27
N ALA A 188 -5.90 -6.91 -7.34
CA ALA A 188 -5.98 -6.08 -8.54
C ALA A 188 -7.24 -6.34 -9.37
N ASP A 189 -7.90 -7.48 -9.16
CA ASP A 189 -9.16 -7.87 -9.84
C ASP A 189 -10.40 -7.35 -9.09
N ASP A 190 -10.22 -6.81 -7.88
CA ASP A 190 -11.29 -6.17 -7.11
C ASP A 190 -11.61 -4.77 -7.69
N PRO A 191 -12.82 -4.54 -8.21
CA PRO A 191 -13.14 -3.29 -8.91
C PRO A 191 -12.98 -2.05 -8.02
N ALA A 192 -13.30 -2.14 -6.73
CA ALA A 192 -13.19 -1.00 -5.82
C ALA A 192 -11.72 -0.66 -5.53
N LEU A 193 -10.85 -1.68 -5.37
CA LEU A 193 -9.42 -1.46 -5.20
C LEU A 193 -8.76 -0.96 -6.48
N GLN A 194 -9.20 -1.44 -7.64
CA GLN A 194 -8.73 -0.95 -8.93
C GLN A 194 -9.10 0.53 -9.14
N ASP A 195 -10.35 0.90 -8.86
CA ASP A 195 -10.82 2.29 -8.97
C ASP A 195 -10.06 3.21 -8.01
N LEU A 196 -9.80 2.77 -6.78
CA LEU A 196 -8.97 3.51 -5.82
C LEU A 196 -7.52 3.63 -6.26
N ALA A 197 -6.91 2.57 -6.79
CA ALA A 197 -5.55 2.60 -7.31
C ALA A 197 -5.44 3.53 -8.54
N ASP A 198 -6.41 3.51 -9.44
CA ASP A 198 -6.49 4.42 -10.60
C ASP A 198 -6.72 5.87 -10.14
N CYS A 199 -7.57 6.09 -9.13
CA CYS A 199 -7.80 7.41 -8.53
C CYS A 199 -6.54 7.97 -7.87
N LEU A 200 -5.80 7.11 -7.15
CA LEU A 200 -4.50 7.42 -6.53
C LEU A 200 -3.39 7.58 -7.56
N GLY A 201 -3.45 6.95 -8.72
CA GLY A 201 -2.43 7.08 -9.77
C GLY A 201 -1.05 6.56 -9.34
N ASP A 202 0.02 7.19 -9.86
CA ASP A 202 1.39 6.78 -9.56
C ASP A 202 1.88 7.34 -8.21
N VAL A 203 1.65 6.57 -7.16
CA VAL A 203 2.02 6.89 -5.77
C VAL A 203 3.29 6.16 -5.33
N LEU A 204 4.06 6.79 -4.45
CA LEU A 204 5.20 6.15 -3.76
C LEU A 204 4.81 5.54 -2.40
N SER A 205 3.62 5.86 -1.91
CA SER A 205 3.07 5.39 -0.65
C SER A 205 1.54 5.44 -0.73
N ALA A 206 0.87 4.40 -0.24
CA ALA A 206 -0.58 4.36 -0.15
C ALA A 206 -1.08 3.57 1.06
N HIS A 207 -2.25 3.96 1.56
CA HIS A 207 -3.01 3.19 2.54
C HIS A 207 -4.48 3.15 2.12
N ILE A 208 -5.02 1.96 1.93
CA ILE A 208 -6.41 1.67 1.59
C ILE A 208 -7.07 1.00 2.80
N MET A 209 -8.29 1.41 3.14
CA MET A 209 -9.09 0.78 4.21
C MET A 209 -10.59 1.08 4.06
N ALA A 210 -11.42 0.24 4.67
CA ALA A 210 -12.84 0.55 4.87
C ALA A 210 -13.01 1.50 6.08
N VAL A 211 -13.75 2.58 5.91
CA VAL A 211 -14.03 3.56 6.98
C VAL A 211 -15.52 3.62 7.34
N GLY A 212 -15.79 3.95 8.60
CA GLY A 212 -17.14 4.19 9.10
C GLY A 212 -18.09 2.97 9.10
N PRO A 213 -19.37 3.18 9.43
CA PRO A 213 -20.38 2.13 9.47
C PRO A 213 -20.83 1.67 8.08
N SER A 214 -20.71 2.53 7.06
CA SER A 214 -21.02 2.18 5.67
C SER A 214 -19.95 1.30 5.00
N LYS A 215 -18.78 1.14 5.64
CA LYS A 215 -17.62 0.45 5.06
C LYS A 215 -17.19 1.07 3.72
N LEU A 216 -17.31 2.39 3.61
CA LEU A 216 -16.82 3.14 2.45
C LEU A 216 -15.32 2.87 2.29
N MET A 217 -14.90 2.41 1.12
CA MET A 217 -13.48 2.20 0.85
C MET A 217 -12.82 3.54 0.56
N VAL A 218 -11.78 3.85 1.33
CA VAL A 218 -10.99 5.08 1.21
C VAL A 218 -9.54 4.70 1.04
N ALA A 219 -8.85 5.46 0.20
CA ALA A 219 -7.42 5.37 0.00
C ALA A 219 -6.77 6.73 0.24
N SER A 220 -5.61 6.75 0.88
CA SER A 220 -4.72 7.91 0.92
C SER A 220 -3.39 7.55 0.28
N GLY A 221 -2.70 8.51 -0.32
CA GLY A 221 -1.40 8.26 -0.91
C GLY A 221 -0.63 9.52 -1.26
N VAL A 222 0.66 9.34 -1.56
CA VAL A 222 1.56 10.44 -1.90
C VAL A 222 2.13 10.25 -3.30
N ARG A 223 2.01 11.29 -4.11
CA ARG A 223 2.66 11.42 -5.42
C ARG A 223 3.79 12.42 -5.32
N ALA A 224 4.99 12.05 -5.76
CA ALA A 224 6.11 12.97 -5.88
C ALA A 224 7.13 12.44 -6.88
N THR A 225 7.71 13.33 -7.67
CA THR A 225 8.99 13.07 -8.38
C THR A 225 10.16 13.75 -7.68
N THR A 226 9.89 14.86 -7.00
CA THR A 226 10.81 15.60 -6.15
C THR A 226 10.10 16.05 -4.87
N PRO A 227 10.80 16.53 -3.85
CA PRO A 227 10.13 17.08 -2.67
C PRO A 227 9.28 18.32 -2.95
N LYS A 228 9.48 19.02 -4.09
CA LYS A 228 8.82 20.30 -4.39
C LYS A 228 7.45 20.14 -5.04
N ASP A 229 7.22 19.05 -5.76
CA ASP A 229 5.96 18.71 -6.44
C ASP A 229 5.11 17.69 -5.65
N ALA A 230 5.52 17.39 -4.42
CA ALA A 230 4.83 16.44 -3.56
C ALA A 230 3.35 16.83 -3.37
N THR A 231 2.47 15.88 -3.71
CA THR A 231 1.02 16.01 -3.66
C THR A 231 0.46 14.83 -2.89
N GLU A 232 -0.37 15.12 -1.91
CA GLU A 232 -1.12 14.11 -1.16
C GLU A 232 -2.51 13.96 -1.77
N VAL A 233 -3.00 12.73 -1.81
CA VAL A 233 -4.26 12.38 -2.48
C VAL A 233 -5.08 11.50 -1.55
N ILE A 234 -6.36 11.83 -1.39
CA ILE A 234 -7.35 10.97 -0.73
C ILE A 234 -8.41 10.62 -1.77
N CYS A 235 -8.75 9.35 -1.90
CA CYS A 235 -9.76 8.83 -2.81
C CYS A 235 -10.82 8.08 -2.00
N ALA A 236 -12.09 8.26 -2.33
CA ALA A 236 -13.18 7.45 -1.80
C ALA A 236 -13.95 6.84 -2.97
N GLU A 237 -14.32 5.56 -2.85
CA GLU A 237 -15.08 4.81 -3.86
C GLU A 237 -16.51 4.56 -3.33
N PRO A 238 -17.46 5.48 -3.58
CA PRO A 238 -18.86 5.31 -3.20
C PRO A 238 -19.72 4.64 -4.28
N GLY A 239 -19.17 4.28 -5.44
CA GLY A 239 -19.92 3.96 -6.64
C GLY A 239 -20.44 5.19 -7.40
N ALA A 240 -20.73 5.00 -8.69
CA ALA A 240 -21.10 6.08 -9.61
C ALA A 240 -22.34 6.88 -9.15
N ASP A 241 -23.33 6.21 -8.59
CA ASP A 241 -24.61 6.82 -8.18
C ASP A 241 -24.45 7.80 -7.01
N LEU A 242 -23.40 7.65 -6.20
CA LEU A 242 -23.17 8.43 -4.99
C LEU A 242 -21.97 9.39 -5.11
N ALA A 243 -21.17 9.29 -6.17
CA ALA A 243 -19.95 10.10 -6.35
C ALA A 243 -20.23 11.61 -6.30
N VAL A 244 -21.28 12.10 -6.98
CA VAL A 244 -21.62 13.53 -6.98
C VAL A 244 -22.08 14.00 -5.59
N GLN A 245 -22.90 13.22 -4.90
CA GLN A 245 -23.35 13.55 -3.55
C GLN A 245 -22.17 13.59 -2.57
N LEU A 246 -21.30 12.58 -2.63
CA LEU A 246 -20.12 12.51 -1.77
C LEU A 246 -19.12 13.64 -2.08
N GLN A 247 -18.97 14.03 -3.34
CA GLN A 247 -18.14 15.18 -3.74
C GLN A 247 -18.63 16.48 -3.09
N GLN A 248 -19.93 16.80 -3.21
CA GLN A 248 -20.49 18.02 -2.64
C GLN A 248 -20.35 18.04 -1.12
N ARG A 249 -20.50 16.88 -0.49
CA ARG A 249 -20.27 16.71 0.94
C ARG A 249 -18.81 16.97 1.33
N ALA A 250 -17.85 16.36 0.63
CA ALA A 250 -16.44 16.59 0.90
C ALA A 250 -16.07 18.07 0.75
N ILE A 251 -16.63 18.78 -0.26
CA ILE A 251 -16.45 20.23 -0.42
C ILE A 251 -16.98 20.99 0.81
N SER A 252 -18.18 20.65 1.27
CA SER A 252 -18.79 21.26 2.46
C SER A 252 -17.96 20.99 3.74
N GLN A 253 -17.56 19.75 3.96
CA GLN A 253 -16.74 19.35 5.12
C GLN A 253 -15.37 20.03 5.12
N LEU A 254 -14.72 20.18 3.96
CA LEU A 254 -13.44 20.91 3.87
C LEU A 254 -13.58 22.40 4.16
N ALA A 255 -14.74 23.01 3.86
CA ALA A 255 -15.00 24.42 4.10
C ALA A 255 -15.37 24.71 5.57
N ASP A 256 -16.36 23.99 6.09
CA ASP A 256 -17.04 24.32 7.35
C ASP A 256 -16.98 23.20 8.41
N GLY A 257 -16.51 22.01 8.02
CA GLY A 257 -16.47 20.83 8.86
C GLY A 257 -15.28 20.77 9.81
N GLN A 258 -15.34 19.81 10.73
CA GLN A 258 -14.30 19.53 11.71
C GLN A 258 -14.01 18.03 11.77
N THR A 259 -12.80 17.68 12.22
CA THR A 259 -12.45 16.31 12.57
C THR A 259 -13.14 15.85 13.84
N THR A 260 -12.99 14.56 14.17
CA THR A 260 -13.44 13.99 15.46
C THR A 260 -12.79 14.68 16.66
N ARG A 261 -11.67 15.40 16.45
CA ARG A 261 -10.94 16.18 17.47
C ARG A 261 -11.29 17.67 17.45
N GLN A 262 -12.37 18.07 16.79
CA GLN A 262 -12.84 19.45 16.69
C GLN A 262 -11.85 20.41 16.02
N GLN A 263 -10.96 19.87 15.16
CA GLN A 263 -10.05 20.69 14.36
C GLN A 263 -10.68 20.96 12.98
N PRO A 264 -10.73 22.21 12.52
CA PRO A 264 -11.27 22.53 11.20
C PRO A 264 -10.52 21.80 10.08
N TRP A 265 -11.24 21.22 9.13
CA TRP A 265 -10.61 20.54 7.99
C TRP A 265 -9.75 21.49 7.13
N SER A 266 -10.16 22.75 7.02
CA SER A 266 -9.42 23.79 6.30
C SER A 266 -8.04 24.10 6.91
N GLU A 267 -7.83 23.81 8.21
CA GLU A 267 -6.52 23.92 8.86
C GLU A 267 -5.65 22.68 8.64
N ILE A 268 -6.26 21.49 8.55
CA ILE A 268 -5.56 20.21 8.38
C ILE A 268 -5.18 19.98 6.93
N LEU A 269 -6.08 20.30 5.99
CA LEU A 269 -5.93 20.07 4.55
C LEU A 269 -5.99 21.42 3.78
N PRO A 270 -5.09 22.37 4.09
CA PRO A 270 -5.14 23.71 3.51
C PRO A 270 -4.93 23.67 1.99
N GLY A 271 -5.86 24.25 1.23
CA GLY A 271 -5.79 24.30 -0.23
C GLY A 271 -6.16 22.98 -0.92
N ALA A 272 -6.80 22.06 -0.20
CA ALA A 272 -7.37 20.85 -0.79
C ALA A 272 -8.39 21.18 -1.89
N LYS A 273 -8.40 20.36 -2.95
CA LYS A 273 -9.35 20.44 -4.05
C LYS A 273 -10.09 19.12 -4.19
N VAL A 274 -11.39 19.18 -4.45
CA VAL A 274 -12.23 18.00 -4.64
C VAL A 274 -12.66 17.88 -6.11
N ASP A 275 -12.45 16.73 -6.71
CA ASP A 275 -12.96 16.37 -8.03
C ASP A 275 -13.52 14.93 -8.04
N ILE A 276 -14.12 14.54 -9.16
CA ILE A 276 -14.50 13.15 -9.43
C ILE A 276 -13.47 12.58 -10.39
N ALA A 277 -12.97 11.39 -10.09
CA ALA A 277 -11.89 10.71 -10.80
C ALA A 277 -12.19 9.20 -10.98
N GLY A 278 -11.26 8.49 -11.61
CA GLY A 278 -11.38 7.07 -11.94
C GLY A 278 -11.96 6.83 -13.35
N LYS A 279 -11.76 5.63 -13.90
CA LYS A 279 -12.19 5.29 -15.26
C LYS A 279 -13.71 5.38 -15.43
N ALA A 280 -14.46 5.02 -14.39
CA ALA A 280 -15.91 5.07 -14.36
C ALA A 280 -16.49 6.35 -13.70
N SER A 281 -15.64 7.33 -13.36
CA SER A 281 -16.05 8.51 -12.56
C SER A 281 -16.75 8.12 -11.25
N THR A 282 -16.31 7.02 -10.66
CA THR A 282 -16.84 6.39 -9.45
C THR A 282 -16.18 6.94 -8.20
N CYS A 283 -14.97 7.51 -8.29
CA CYS A 283 -14.20 7.95 -7.14
C CYS A 283 -14.34 9.46 -6.90
N VAL A 284 -14.49 9.85 -5.63
CA VAL A 284 -14.28 11.23 -5.17
C VAL A 284 -12.82 11.37 -4.77
N ARG A 285 -12.12 12.35 -5.35
CA ARG A 285 -10.70 12.58 -5.11
C ARG A 285 -10.47 13.94 -4.48
N ILE A 286 -9.71 13.96 -3.41
CA ILE A 286 -9.21 15.14 -2.74
C ILE A 286 -7.72 15.23 -3.00
N THR A 287 -7.27 16.33 -3.58
CA THR A 287 -5.85 16.59 -3.88
C THR A 287 -5.34 17.73 -3.01
N LEU A 288 -4.24 17.50 -2.30
CA LEU A 288 -3.59 18.45 -1.41
C LEU A 288 -2.15 18.71 -1.88
N PRO A 289 -1.83 19.90 -2.41
CA PRO A 289 -0.43 20.25 -2.68
C PRO A 289 0.32 20.38 -1.35
N THR A 290 1.51 19.82 -1.24
CA THR A 290 2.31 19.95 -0.01
C THR A 290 3.14 21.22 -0.05
N PRO A 291 2.90 22.24 0.81
CA PRO A 291 3.67 23.47 0.77
C PRO A 291 5.15 23.23 1.09
N ALA A 292 6.02 24.10 0.57
CA ALA A 292 7.44 24.06 0.89
C ALA A 292 7.66 24.14 2.41
N GLY A 293 8.60 23.33 2.93
CA GLY A 293 8.93 23.29 4.36
C GLY A 293 7.91 22.56 5.25
N LYS A 294 6.84 21.99 4.68
CA LYS A 294 5.91 21.11 5.42
C LYS A 294 6.29 19.64 5.25
N LEU A 295 5.92 18.82 6.23
CA LEU A 295 6.01 17.36 6.13
C LEU A 295 5.17 16.88 4.94
N ILE A 296 5.66 15.83 4.28
CA ILE A 296 4.98 15.12 3.20
C ILE A 296 4.43 13.82 3.78
N GLY A 297 3.20 13.44 3.40
CA GLY A 297 2.53 12.24 3.92
C GLY A 297 1.78 12.50 5.22
N THR A 298 1.29 13.72 5.40
CA THR A 298 0.47 14.11 6.55
C THR A 298 -0.92 13.45 6.53
N THR A 299 -1.45 13.16 5.34
CA THR A 299 -2.72 12.45 5.15
C THR A 299 -2.65 11.00 5.60
N ALA A 300 -1.47 10.36 5.59
CA ALA A 300 -1.26 9.02 6.13
C ALA A 300 -1.43 8.95 7.66
N ALA A 301 -1.34 10.09 8.35
CA ALA A 301 -1.59 10.19 9.79
C ALA A 301 -3.06 10.44 10.14
N LEU A 302 -3.94 10.61 9.15
CA LEU A 302 -5.38 10.75 9.38
C LEU A 302 -5.95 9.42 9.87
N ARG A 303 -6.77 9.49 10.91
CA ARG A 303 -7.43 8.31 11.45
C ARG A 303 -8.56 7.86 10.52
N ALA A 304 -8.87 6.57 10.52
CA ALA A 304 -10.04 6.03 9.85
C ALA A 304 -11.33 6.77 10.24
N ASP A 305 -11.48 7.14 11.52
CA ASP A 305 -12.64 7.90 12.01
C ASP A 305 -12.68 9.34 11.46
N ASP A 306 -11.52 10.00 11.35
CA ASP A 306 -11.43 11.33 10.75
C ASP A 306 -11.78 11.25 9.26
N LEU A 307 -11.24 10.26 8.53
CA LEU A 307 -11.59 10.04 7.13
C LEU A 307 -13.06 9.68 6.94
N ALA A 308 -13.66 8.92 7.86
CA ALA A 308 -15.09 8.63 7.84
C ALA A 308 -15.91 9.92 7.94
N GLU A 309 -15.58 10.82 8.87
CA GLU A 309 -16.29 12.10 9.04
C GLU A 309 -16.18 13.02 7.83
N LEU A 310 -15.03 13.02 7.15
CA LEU A 310 -14.86 13.77 5.90
C LEU A 310 -15.88 13.37 4.82
N PHE A 311 -16.40 12.14 4.90
CA PHE A 311 -17.37 11.56 3.97
C PHE A 311 -18.74 11.23 4.61
N ALA A 312 -18.93 11.48 5.92
CA ALA A 312 -20.10 11.08 6.70
C ALA A 312 -21.33 11.95 6.41
N ALA A 313 -22.51 11.33 6.44
CA ALA A 313 -23.80 11.93 6.10
C ALA A 313 -24.42 12.79 7.19
#